data_AF-A0A399DR61-F1
#
_entry.id   AF-A0A399DR61-F1
#
_cell.length_a   1.000
_cell.length_b   1.000
_cell.length_c   1.000
_cell.angle_alpha   90.00
_cell.angle_beta   90.00
_cell.angle_gamma   90.00
#
_symmetry.space_group_name_H-M   'P 1'
#
loop_
_entity.id
_entity.type
_entity.pdbx_description
1 polymer ?
#
loop_
_entity_poly.entity_id
_entity_poly.type
_entity_poly.pdbx_seq_one_letter_code
_entity_poly.pdbx_strand_id
1 'polypeptide(L)'
;MRAFLEYARDKGRVPQLLQHLERLAQEHLGDEPAPDTRERLSLMTIFRAKGLEWPLVFIPDCNAGTLPYSGSENLEEERRLFYVALTRSSQHTFLYALSSLPLSPFLQEAGYPQVLEAVGRVGEALGMKAEELSTAQTLALAQGAHKLGLERFLHSWWNAEQAQPIAAKVLRLFARAERAGWLEALGLTPEARGLWEAFDVEPGEGVVGEFADLERFLLKPKAPEISLGQKVRHFQFGTGLVVSLDDGVATVAFADGVRKLALRYARLEVVG
;
A
#
# COMPACT_ATOMS: atom_id res chain seq x y z
N MET A 1 0.58 -18.82 -22.30
CA MET A 1 0.38 -19.94 -21.34
C MET A 1 0.08 -21.29 -22.04
N ARG A 2 -0.86 -21.39 -22.99
CA ARG A 2 -1.18 -22.66 -23.68
C ARG A 2 0.00 -23.29 -24.46
N ALA A 3 0.75 -22.48 -25.22
CA ALA A 3 1.88 -22.98 -26.01
C ALA A 3 3.00 -23.59 -25.15
N PHE A 4 3.28 -23.00 -23.98
CA PHE A 4 4.26 -23.57 -23.03
C PHE A 4 3.76 -24.89 -22.43
N LEU A 5 2.46 -24.99 -22.12
CA LEU A 5 1.88 -26.22 -21.59
C LEU A 5 1.84 -27.34 -22.64
N GLU A 6 1.61 -27.03 -23.91
CA GLU A 6 1.72 -28.00 -25.02
C GLU A 6 3.16 -28.45 -25.22
N TYR A 7 4.11 -27.52 -25.27
CA TYR A 7 5.53 -27.84 -25.35
C TYR A 7 6.00 -28.70 -24.17
N ALA A 8 5.57 -28.39 -22.95
CA ALA A 8 5.91 -29.11 -21.74
C ALA A 8 5.32 -30.53 -21.71
N ARG A 9 4.10 -30.73 -22.23
CA ARG A 9 3.45 -32.04 -22.29
C ARG A 9 4.23 -33.06 -23.12
N ASP A 10 4.91 -32.61 -24.17
CA ASP A 10 5.71 -33.47 -25.04
C ASP A 10 7.06 -33.89 -24.43
N LYS A 11 7.46 -33.30 -23.29
CA LYS A 11 8.76 -33.56 -22.64
C LYS A 11 8.67 -34.51 -21.43
N GLY A 12 7.48 -35.08 -21.18
CA GLY A 12 7.27 -36.07 -20.13
C GLY A 12 6.94 -35.44 -18.78
N ARG A 13 7.62 -35.87 -17.71
CA ARG A 13 7.43 -35.33 -16.35
C ARG A 13 8.31 -34.10 -16.15
N VAL A 14 7.96 -33.30 -15.15
CA VAL A 14 8.66 -32.06 -14.78
C VAL A 14 10.19 -32.21 -14.72
N PRO A 15 10.79 -33.27 -14.13
CA PRO A 15 12.24 -33.41 -14.09
C PRO A 15 12.89 -33.55 -15.48
N GLN A 16 12.24 -34.21 -16.44
CA GLN A 16 12.76 -34.37 -17.79
C GLN A 16 12.66 -33.08 -18.61
N LEU A 17 11.60 -32.30 -18.38
CA LEU A 17 11.48 -30.96 -18.95
C LEU A 17 12.59 -30.04 -18.42
N LEU A 18 12.89 -30.08 -17.12
CA LEU A 18 13.95 -29.27 -16.52
C LEU A 18 15.33 -29.63 -17.09
N GLN A 19 15.66 -30.92 -17.18
CA GLN A 19 16.91 -31.36 -17.81
C GLN A 19 17.01 -30.96 -19.29
N HIS A 20 15.87 -30.96 -20.00
CA HIS A 20 15.85 -30.52 -21.39
C HIS A 20 16.11 -29.02 -21.53
N LEU A 21 15.52 -28.20 -20.65
CA LEU A 21 15.72 -26.76 -20.63
C LEU A 21 17.15 -26.38 -20.24
N GLU A 22 17.77 -27.11 -19.30
CA GLU A 22 19.18 -26.93 -18.94
C GLU A 22 20.12 -27.21 -20.12
N ARG A 23 19.85 -28.27 -20.88
CA ARG A 23 20.62 -28.59 -22.09
C ARG A 23 20.47 -27.53 -23.18
N LEU A 24 19.25 -27.06 -23.44
CA LEU A 24 19.02 -25.98 -24.40
C LEU A 24 19.68 -24.66 -23.97
N ALA A 25 19.66 -24.37 -22.66
CA ALA A 25 20.36 -23.22 -22.11
C ALA A 25 21.87 -23.31 -22.33
N GLN A 26 22.46 -24.51 -22.22
CA GLN A 26 23.88 -24.74 -22.52
C GLN A 26 24.21 -24.64 -24.02
N GLU A 27 23.34 -25.15 -24.88
CA GLU A 27 23.51 -25.14 -26.33
C GLU A 27 23.42 -23.70 -26.92
N HIS A 28 22.66 -22.79 -26.29
CA HIS A 28 22.46 -21.42 -26.78
C HIS A 28 23.26 -20.33 -26.03
N LEU A 29 24.35 -20.69 -25.35
CA LEU A 29 25.19 -19.73 -24.61
C LEU A 29 25.97 -18.72 -25.47
N GLY A 30 25.86 -18.73 -26.80
CA GLY A 30 26.65 -17.88 -27.70
C GLY A 30 25.98 -17.36 -28.97
N ASP A 31 24.70 -17.64 -29.21
CA ASP A 31 24.02 -17.14 -30.42
C ASP A 31 23.39 -15.76 -30.18
N GLU A 32 23.77 -14.77 -30.99
CA GLU A 32 22.96 -13.57 -31.14
C GLU A 32 21.62 -13.96 -31.78
N PRO A 33 20.48 -13.59 -31.19
CA PRO A 33 19.19 -13.95 -31.74
C PRO A 33 19.02 -13.30 -33.11
N ALA A 34 18.90 -14.12 -34.16
CA ALA A 34 18.44 -13.68 -35.46
C ALA A 34 17.10 -12.91 -35.32
N PRO A 35 16.84 -11.87 -36.13
CA PRO A 35 15.62 -11.08 -36.04
C PRO A 35 14.43 -11.91 -36.52
N ASP A 36 13.90 -12.74 -35.63
CA ASP A 36 12.67 -13.50 -35.84
C ASP A 36 11.50 -12.67 -35.29
N THR A 37 10.60 -12.26 -36.17
CA THR A 37 9.40 -11.44 -35.91
C THR A 37 8.28 -12.19 -35.19
N ARG A 38 8.57 -13.33 -34.56
CA ARG A 38 7.58 -14.11 -33.82
C ARG A 38 7.47 -13.63 -32.38
N GLU A 39 6.24 -13.48 -31.91
CA GLU A 39 5.95 -13.25 -30.48
C GLU A 39 6.50 -14.42 -29.65
N ARG A 40 7.48 -14.14 -28.81
CA ARG A 40 8.14 -15.13 -27.94
C ARG A 40 8.06 -14.67 -26.49
N LEU A 41 8.01 -15.64 -25.58
CA LEU A 41 8.18 -15.39 -24.16
C LEU A 41 9.68 -15.39 -23.83
N SER A 42 10.19 -14.29 -23.28
CA SER A 42 11.57 -14.18 -22.82
C SER A 42 11.68 -14.67 -21.37
N LEU A 43 12.46 -15.73 -21.16
CA LEU A 43 12.81 -16.20 -19.81
C LEU A 43 14.28 -15.88 -19.56
N MET A 44 14.56 -15.15 -18.48
CA MET A 44 15.92 -14.76 -18.10
C MET A 44 16.05 -14.47 -16.62
N THR A 45 17.28 -14.34 -16.15
CA THR A 45 17.59 -13.92 -14.79
C THR A 45 17.42 -12.40 -14.63
N ILE A 46 17.21 -11.93 -13.39
CA ILE A 46 17.10 -10.50 -13.07
C ILE A 46 18.33 -9.72 -13.58
N PHE A 47 19.52 -10.30 -13.43
CA PHE A 47 20.77 -9.69 -13.92
C PHE A 47 20.76 -9.46 -15.43
N ARG A 48 20.31 -10.44 -16.22
CA ARG A 48 20.22 -10.31 -17.68
C ARG A 48 19.13 -9.36 -18.14
N ALA A 49 18.12 -9.13 -17.31
CA ALA A 49 17.03 -8.20 -17.61
C ALA A 49 17.44 -6.72 -17.45
N LYS A 50 18.59 -6.42 -16.82
CA LYS A 50 19.06 -5.06 -16.57
C LYS A 50 19.22 -4.29 -17.90
N GLY A 51 18.57 -3.13 -17.98
CA GLY A 51 18.61 -2.27 -19.17
C GLY A 51 17.61 -2.65 -20.28
N LEU A 52 16.85 -3.73 -20.08
CA LEU A 52 15.76 -4.14 -20.96
C LEU A 52 14.41 -3.80 -20.31
N GLU A 53 13.37 -3.67 -21.12
CA GLU A 53 12.00 -3.37 -20.69
C GLU A 53 10.98 -4.17 -21.49
N TRP A 54 9.87 -4.55 -20.85
CA TRP A 54 8.75 -5.27 -21.46
C TRP A 54 7.41 -4.69 -21.00
N PRO A 55 6.35 -4.80 -21.81
CA PRO A 55 5.00 -4.41 -21.37
C PRO A 55 4.54 -5.19 -20.13
N LEU A 56 4.79 -6.49 -20.12
CA LEU A 56 4.37 -7.41 -19.06
C LEU A 56 5.59 -8.15 -18.50
N VAL A 57 5.76 -8.13 -17.18
CA VAL A 57 6.82 -8.86 -16.47
C VAL A 57 6.20 -9.76 -15.41
N PHE A 58 6.68 -11.01 -15.35
CA PHE A 58 6.27 -11.99 -14.35
C PHE A 58 7.51 -12.35 -13.52
N ILE A 59 7.45 -12.10 -12.22
CA ILE A 59 8.51 -12.44 -11.27
C ILE A 59 8.00 -13.64 -10.45
N PRO A 60 8.43 -14.87 -10.78
CA PRO A 60 8.07 -16.03 -10.00
C PRO A 60 8.88 -16.10 -8.69
N ASP A 61 8.39 -16.92 -7.75
CA ASP A 61 9.09 -17.34 -6.54
C ASP A 61 9.56 -16.19 -5.63
N CYS A 62 8.67 -15.21 -5.39
CA CYS A 62 8.83 -14.13 -4.40
C CYS A 62 8.66 -14.65 -2.96
N ASN A 63 9.36 -15.73 -2.63
CA ASN A 63 9.37 -16.39 -1.33
C ASN A 63 10.69 -16.15 -0.59
N ALA A 64 10.66 -16.25 0.74
CA ALA A 64 11.86 -16.15 1.56
C ALA A 64 12.84 -17.27 1.21
N GLY A 65 14.12 -16.92 1.07
CA GLY A 65 15.20 -17.84 0.68
C GLY A 65 15.49 -17.86 -0.82
N THR A 66 14.52 -17.53 -1.67
CA THR A 66 14.74 -17.27 -3.11
C THR A 66 14.94 -15.77 -3.34
N LEU A 67 14.08 -14.94 -2.76
CA LEU A 67 14.16 -13.48 -2.86
C LEU A 67 13.91 -12.84 -1.49
N PRO A 68 14.95 -12.39 -0.77
CA PRO A 68 16.37 -12.46 -1.13
C PRO A 68 16.90 -13.90 -1.17
N TYR A 69 17.94 -14.12 -1.99
CA TYR A 69 18.65 -15.40 -2.03
C TYR A 69 19.35 -15.67 -0.70
N SER A 70 19.06 -16.81 -0.06
CA SER A 70 19.59 -17.14 1.27
C SER A 70 21.12 -17.29 1.33
N GLY A 71 21.77 -17.52 0.18
CA GLY A 71 23.23 -17.59 0.10
C GLY A 71 23.92 -16.23 -0.07
N SER A 72 23.16 -15.13 -0.16
CA SER A 72 23.73 -13.78 -0.22
C SER A 72 23.90 -13.21 1.18
N GLU A 73 25.12 -12.77 1.51
CA GLU A 73 25.39 -12.02 2.75
C GLU A 73 25.01 -10.54 2.61
N ASN A 74 24.72 -10.06 1.39
CA ASN A 74 24.45 -8.66 1.10
C ASN A 74 22.96 -8.44 0.74
N LEU A 75 22.12 -8.30 1.78
CA LEU A 75 20.68 -8.08 1.61
C LEU A 75 20.36 -6.80 0.84
N GLU A 76 21.19 -5.75 0.94
CA GLU A 76 20.97 -4.50 0.21
C GLU A 76 21.21 -4.65 -1.29
N GLU A 77 22.10 -5.55 -1.71
CA GLU A 77 22.28 -5.89 -3.11
C GLU A 77 21.08 -6.69 -3.65
N GLU A 78 20.59 -7.66 -2.89
CA GLU A 78 19.36 -8.40 -3.23
C GLU A 78 18.13 -7.49 -3.33
N ARG A 79 18.03 -6.48 -2.46
CA ARG A 79 16.97 -5.47 -2.51
C ARG A 79 17.05 -4.65 -3.81
N ARG A 80 18.26 -4.26 -4.23
CA ARG A 80 18.48 -3.58 -5.52
C ARG A 80 18.12 -4.48 -6.70
N LEU A 81 18.44 -5.76 -6.64
CA LEU A 81 18.06 -6.73 -7.67
C LEU A 81 16.54 -6.84 -7.78
N PHE A 82 15.84 -6.93 -6.65
CA PHE A 82 14.38 -6.96 -6.68
C PHE A 82 13.80 -5.68 -7.27
N TYR A 83 14.32 -4.50 -6.90
CA TYR A 83 13.94 -3.23 -7.51
C TYR A 83 14.20 -3.20 -9.03
N VAL A 84 15.34 -3.72 -9.49
CA VAL A 84 15.62 -3.85 -10.93
C VAL A 84 14.53 -4.69 -11.60
N ALA A 85 14.17 -5.84 -11.03
CA ALA A 85 13.13 -6.71 -11.57
C ALA A 85 11.77 -6.00 -11.68
N LEU A 86 11.36 -5.29 -10.61
CA LEU A 86 10.09 -4.53 -10.58
C LEU A 86 10.04 -3.44 -11.65
N THR A 87 11.16 -2.76 -11.91
CA THR A 87 11.24 -1.66 -12.88
C THR A 87 11.45 -2.11 -14.33
N ARG A 88 11.41 -3.42 -14.62
CA ARG A 88 11.51 -3.90 -16.01
C ARG A 88 10.17 -3.81 -16.75
N SER A 89 9.03 -3.72 -16.03
CA SER A 89 7.72 -3.60 -16.68
C SER A 89 7.40 -2.16 -17.04
N SER A 90 6.84 -1.94 -18.23
CA SER A 90 6.27 -0.64 -18.61
C SER A 90 4.76 -0.53 -18.41
N GLN A 91 4.04 -1.67 -18.27
CA GLN A 91 2.59 -1.65 -18.01
C GLN A 91 2.21 -2.44 -16.75
N HIS A 92 2.52 -3.74 -16.70
CA HIS A 92 2.14 -4.59 -15.58
C HIS A 92 3.30 -5.47 -15.10
N THR A 93 3.47 -5.52 -13.79
CA THR A 93 4.32 -6.50 -13.10
C THR A 93 3.44 -7.44 -12.28
N PHE A 94 3.66 -8.74 -12.45
CA PHE A 94 3.02 -9.79 -11.67
C PHE A 94 4.04 -10.47 -10.76
N LEU A 95 3.74 -10.53 -9.47
CA LEU A 95 4.56 -11.22 -8.47
C LEU A 95 3.87 -12.51 -8.06
N TYR A 96 4.60 -13.62 -8.05
CA TYR A 96 4.07 -14.91 -7.61
C TYR A 96 4.88 -15.43 -6.45
N ALA A 97 4.18 -15.94 -5.45
CA ALA A 97 4.77 -16.66 -4.34
C ALA A 97 4.00 -17.97 -4.14
N LEU A 98 4.72 -19.03 -3.81
CA LEU A 98 4.16 -20.31 -3.40
C LEU A 98 3.54 -20.14 -2.01
N SER A 99 2.25 -20.46 -1.87
CA SER A 99 1.52 -20.34 -0.61
C SER A 99 2.02 -21.28 0.49
N SER A 100 2.74 -22.34 0.12
CA SER A 100 3.35 -23.29 1.04
C SER A 100 4.66 -22.80 1.65
N LEU A 101 5.21 -21.68 1.18
CA LEU A 101 6.48 -21.12 1.64
C LEU A 101 6.28 -19.73 2.23
N PRO A 102 7.12 -19.30 3.19
CA PRO A 102 7.08 -17.93 3.69
C PRO A 102 7.27 -16.92 2.56
N LEU A 103 6.55 -15.80 2.63
CA LEU A 103 6.67 -14.71 1.68
C LEU A 103 8.02 -14.02 1.79
N SER A 104 8.51 -13.45 0.69
CA SER A 104 9.70 -12.58 0.70
C SER A 104 9.62 -11.51 1.81
N PRO A 105 10.67 -11.33 2.64
CA PRO A 105 10.73 -10.25 3.62
C PRO A 105 10.66 -8.87 2.96
N PHE A 106 11.14 -8.71 1.72
CA PHE A 106 11.03 -7.44 0.99
C PHE A 106 9.58 -7.04 0.73
N LEU A 107 8.69 -8.00 0.46
CA LEU A 107 7.27 -7.74 0.30
C LEU A 107 6.59 -7.40 1.64
N GLN A 108 7.02 -8.07 2.71
CA GLN A 108 6.50 -7.82 4.06
C GLN A 108 6.92 -6.43 4.56
N GLU A 109 8.19 -6.07 4.42
CA GLU A 109 8.75 -4.76 4.75
C GLU A 109 8.09 -3.64 3.95
N ALA A 110 7.78 -3.89 2.67
CA ALA A 110 7.05 -2.95 1.83
C ALA A 110 5.58 -2.79 2.23
N GLY A 111 5.04 -3.61 3.14
CA GLY A 111 3.62 -3.60 3.45
C GLY A 111 2.77 -3.83 2.21
N TYR A 112 3.15 -4.81 1.38
CA TYR A 112 2.56 -4.99 0.04
C TYR A 112 1.01 -5.03 0.01
N PRO A 113 0.27 -5.58 1.00
CA PRO A 113 -1.19 -5.58 0.94
C PRO A 113 -1.75 -4.16 1.03
N GLN A 114 -1.22 -3.35 1.94
CA GLN A 114 -1.65 -1.97 2.13
C GLN A 114 -1.28 -1.10 0.92
N VAL A 115 -0.09 -1.33 0.34
CA VAL A 115 0.34 -0.64 -0.88
C VAL A 115 -0.59 -0.97 -2.04
N LEU A 116 -0.87 -2.26 -2.30
CA LEU A 116 -1.74 -2.67 -3.41
C LEU A 116 -3.17 -2.16 -3.22
N GLU A 117 -3.70 -2.20 -2.01
CA GLU A 117 -5.02 -1.65 -1.71
C GLU A 117 -5.07 -0.14 -1.94
N ALA A 118 -4.03 0.60 -1.52
CA ALA A 118 -3.92 2.04 -1.75
C ALA A 118 -3.81 2.37 -3.23
N VAL A 119 -2.98 1.63 -3.99
CA VAL A 119 -2.84 1.78 -5.45
C VAL A 119 -4.17 1.53 -6.14
N GLY A 120 -4.91 0.49 -5.75
CA GLY A 120 -6.24 0.20 -6.30
C GLY A 120 -7.22 1.34 -6.05
N ARG A 121 -7.33 1.80 -4.80
CA ARG A 121 -8.25 2.90 -4.43
C ARG A 121 -7.91 4.23 -5.09
N VAL A 122 -6.63 4.61 -5.08
CA VAL A 122 -6.16 5.86 -5.70
C VAL A 122 -6.27 5.78 -7.22
N GLY A 123 -5.87 4.67 -7.82
CA GLY A 123 -5.94 4.46 -9.27
C GLY A 123 -7.37 4.52 -9.80
N GLU A 124 -8.32 3.86 -9.12
CA GLU A 124 -9.74 3.95 -9.45
C GLU A 124 -10.23 5.41 -9.38
N ALA A 125 -9.94 6.10 -8.28
CA ALA A 125 -10.39 7.47 -8.05
C ALA A 125 -9.81 8.49 -9.06
N LEU A 126 -8.55 8.34 -9.49
CA LEU A 126 -7.93 9.21 -10.50
C LEU A 126 -8.59 9.06 -11.89
N GLY A 127 -9.22 7.92 -12.15
CA GLY A 127 -9.94 7.65 -13.41
C GLY A 127 -11.37 8.17 -13.45
N MET A 128 -11.92 8.66 -12.34
CA MET A 128 -13.31 9.12 -12.23
C MET A 128 -13.47 10.62 -12.47
N LYS A 129 -14.71 11.09 -12.69
CA LYS A 129 -15.00 12.52 -12.64
C LYS A 129 -15.11 13.02 -11.20
N ALA A 130 -14.80 14.29 -10.99
CA ALA A 130 -14.88 14.89 -9.65
C ALA A 130 -16.29 14.80 -9.05
N GLU A 131 -17.35 14.94 -9.85
CA GLU A 131 -18.74 14.80 -9.35
C GLU A 131 -19.07 13.38 -8.86
N GLU A 132 -18.45 12.36 -9.46
CA GLU A 132 -18.73 10.94 -9.19
C GLU A 132 -17.98 10.41 -7.96
N LEU A 133 -16.92 11.11 -7.53
CA LEU A 133 -16.12 10.70 -6.38
C LEU A 133 -16.93 10.73 -5.08
N SER A 134 -16.97 9.59 -4.39
CA SER A 134 -17.48 9.51 -3.01
C SER A 134 -16.51 10.13 -2.00
N THR A 135 -17.00 10.40 -0.78
CA THR A 135 -16.16 10.84 0.35
C THR A 135 -15.00 9.88 0.61
N ALA A 136 -15.24 8.57 0.55
CA ALA A 136 -14.22 7.55 0.74
C ALA A 136 -13.10 7.63 -0.31
N GLN A 137 -13.46 7.83 -1.58
CA GLN A 137 -12.51 7.91 -2.68
C GLN A 137 -11.74 9.25 -2.64
N THR A 138 -12.43 10.36 -2.36
CA THR A 138 -11.74 11.65 -2.16
C THR A 138 -10.77 11.60 -0.98
N LEU A 139 -11.16 10.95 0.13
CA LEU A 139 -10.28 10.75 1.27
C LEU A 139 -9.09 9.84 0.91
N ALA A 140 -9.31 8.79 0.13
CA ALA A 140 -8.24 7.91 -0.36
C ALA A 140 -7.23 8.66 -1.24
N LEU A 141 -7.69 9.57 -2.09
CA LEU A 141 -6.80 10.48 -2.85
C LEU A 141 -6.00 11.39 -1.91
N ALA A 142 -6.68 12.03 -0.97
CA ALA A 142 -6.07 12.95 -0.01
C ALA A 142 -4.98 12.28 0.86
N GLN A 143 -5.19 11.03 1.28
CA GLN A 143 -4.25 10.26 2.10
C GLN A 143 -3.19 9.53 1.26
N GLY A 144 -3.62 8.94 0.14
CA GLY A 144 -2.87 7.91 -0.58
C GLY A 144 -1.85 8.48 -1.55
N ALA A 145 -2.14 9.61 -2.20
CA ALA A 145 -1.25 10.19 -3.21
C ALA A 145 0.16 10.46 -2.68
N HIS A 146 0.26 11.09 -1.50
CA HIS A 146 1.55 11.36 -0.86
C HIS A 146 2.24 10.09 -0.38
N LYS A 147 1.49 9.17 0.26
CA LYS A 147 2.04 7.89 0.75
C LYS A 147 2.61 7.02 -0.36
N LEU A 148 2.04 7.11 -1.56
CA LEU A 148 2.48 6.40 -2.75
C LEU A 148 3.60 7.13 -3.51
N GLY A 149 4.02 8.32 -3.07
CA GLY A 149 5.05 9.09 -3.75
C GLY A 149 4.64 9.55 -5.15
N LEU A 150 3.35 9.89 -5.34
CA LEU A 150 2.80 10.25 -6.65
C LEU A 150 2.98 11.73 -7.01
N GLU A 151 3.78 12.50 -6.26
CA GLU A 151 3.94 13.94 -6.44
C GLU A 151 4.32 14.28 -7.87
N ARG A 152 5.41 13.66 -8.35
CA ARG A 152 5.91 13.90 -9.69
C ARG A 152 4.90 13.48 -10.76
N PHE A 153 4.19 12.37 -10.55
CA PHE A 153 3.17 11.93 -11.49
C PHE A 153 2.05 12.96 -11.58
N LEU A 154 1.49 13.38 -10.44
CA LEU A 154 0.39 14.34 -10.37
C LEU A 154 0.76 15.69 -10.98
N HIS A 155 1.98 16.18 -10.74
CA HIS A 155 2.40 17.51 -11.22
C HIS A 155 2.95 17.53 -12.64
N SER A 156 3.62 16.46 -13.07
CA SER A 156 4.33 16.46 -14.36
C SER A 156 3.60 15.69 -15.45
N TRP A 157 2.80 14.67 -15.10
CA TRP A 157 2.30 13.69 -16.06
C TRP A 157 0.79 13.51 -16.07
N TRP A 158 0.09 13.84 -14.98
CA TRP A 158 -1.36 13.72 -14.93
C TRP A 158 -2.06 14.89 -15.64
N ASN A 159 -2.21 14.75 -16.96
CA ASN A 159 -2.83 15.75 -17.83
C ASN A 159 -4.26 15.34 -18.23
N ALA A 160 -5.09 14.99 -17.25
CA ALA A 160 -6.49 14.61 -17.48
C ALA A 160 -7.43 15.80 -17.29
N GLU A 161 -8.53 15.87 -18.04
CA GLU A 161 -9.53 16.94 -17.88
C GLU A 161 -10.08 17.02 -16.45
N GLN A 162 -10.18 15.88 -15.76
CA GLN A 162 -10.63 15.82 -14.38
C GLN A 162 -9.59 16.27 -13.33
N ALA A 163 -8.33 16.52 -13.71
CA ALA A 163 -7.25 16.73 -12.75
C ALA A 163 -7.49 17.93 -11.82
N GLN A 164 -7.79 19.09 -12.42
CA GLN A 164 -8.10 20.31 -11.68
C GLN A 164 -9.40 20.20 -10.85
N PRO A 165 -10.53 19.70 -11.39
CA PRO A 165 -11.74 19.45 -10.61
C PRO A 165 -11.53 18.52 -9.40
N ILE A 166 -10.73 17.46 -9.56
CA ILE A 166 -10.43 16.53 -8.48
C ILE A 166 -9.56 17.22 -7.42
N ALA A 167 -8.53 17.97 -7.83
CA ALA A 167 -7.68 18.71 -6.90
C ALA A 167 -8.52 19.71 -6.07
N ALA A 168 -9.41 20.46 -6.72
CA ALA A 168 -10.33 21.35 -6.03
C ALA A 168 -11.21 20.60 -5.01
N LYS A 169 -11.75 19.43 -5.39
CA LYS A 169 -12.56 18.58 -4.49
C LYS A 169 -11.77 18.05 -3.30
N VAL A 170 -10.53 17.61 -3.51
CA VAL A 170 -9.64 17.16 -2.42
C VAL A 170 -9.33 18.31 -1.47
N LEU A 171 -9.04 19.51 -1.99
CA LEU A 171 -8.79 20.69 -1.15
C LEU A 171 -10.03 21.11 -0.35
N ARG A 172 -11.24 20.96 -0.89
CA ARG A 172 -12.48 21.13 -0.12
C ARG A 172 -12.61 20.12 1.02
N LEU A 173 -12.20 18.87 0.81
CA LEU A 173 -12.15 17.85 1.88
C LEU A 173 -11.18 18.26 2.99
N PHE A 174 -9.98 18.75 2.64
CA PHE A 174 -9.03 19.31 3.62
C PHE A 174 -9.66 20.46 4.42
N ALA A 175 -10.26 21.45 3.74
CA ALA A 175 -10.90 22.58 4.40
C ALA A 175 -12.08 22.17 5.30
N ARG A 176 -12.82 21.12 4.92
CA ARG A 176 -13.91 20.55 5.73
C ARG A 176 -13.38 19.81 6.96
N ALA A 177 -12.29 19.06 6.83
CA ALA A 177 -11.64 18.37 7.94
C ALA A 177 -10.98 19.36 8.90
N GLU A 178 -10.33 20.40 8.39
CA GLU A 178 -9.72 21.49 9.17
C GLU A 178 -10.74 22.22 10.03
N ARG A 179 -11.86 22.66 9.44
CA ARG A 179 -12.97 23.32 10.18
C ARG A 179 -13.55 22.46 11.31
N ALA A 180 -13.48 21.13 11.17
CA ALA A 180 -13.96 20.20 12.19
C ALA A 180 -12.87 19.69 13.15
N GLY A 181 -11.61 20.09 12.96
CA GLY A 181 -10.48 19.60 13.75
C GLY A 181 -10.16 18.11 13.54
N TRP A 182 -10.42 17.59 12.34
CA TRP A 182 -10.32 16.15 12.03
C TRP A 182 -9.08 15.78 11.22
N LEU A 183 -8.19 16.71 10.92
CA LEU A 183 -7.01 16.46 10.05
C LEU A 183 -6.17 15.28 10.56
N GLU A 184 -5.73 15.31 11.83
CA GLU A 184 -4.93 14.23 12.42
C GLU A 184 -5.70 12.90 12.50
N ALA A 185 -6.96 12.94 12.93
CA ALA A 185 -7.81 11.74 13.06
C ALA A 185 -8.13 11.07 11.71
N LEU A 186 -8.02 11.82 10.61
CA LEU A 186 -8.14 11.34 9.24
C LEU A 186 -6.78 11.11 8.58
N GLY A 187 -5.65 11.29 9.28
CA GLY A 187 -4.32 11.12 8.70
C GLY A 187 -4.05 12.06 7.51
N LEU A 188 -4.62 13.26 7.53
CA LEU A 188 -4.45 14.30 6.53
C LEU A 188 -3.31 15.22 6.95
N THR A 189 -2.19 15.17 6.25
CA THR A 189 -0.99 15.94 6.59
C THR A 189 -0.84 17.21 5.74
N PRO A 190 -0.12 18.23 6.21
CA PRO A 190 0.19 19.42 5.42
C PRO A 190 0.93 19.10 4.11
N GLU A 191 1.83 18.11 4.12
CA GLU A 191 2.59 17.70 2.95
C GLU A 191 1.65 17.12 1.88
N ALA A 192 0.70 16.27 2.31
CA ALA A 192 -0.31 15.73 1.42
C ALA A 192 -1.22 16.82 0.85
N ARG A 193 -1.56 17.85 1.63
CA ARG A 193 -2.32 19.01 1.16
C ARG A 193 -1.57 19.79 0.09
N GLY A 194 -0.28 20.06 0.32
CA GLY A 194 0.58 20.80 -0.62
C GLY A 194 0.65 20.17 -2.02
N LEU A 195 0.49 18.85 -2.12
CA LEU A 195 0.42 18.16 -3.42
C LEU A 195 -0.76 18.63 -4.27
N TRP A 196 -1.90 18.87 -3.63
CA TRP A 196 -3.12 19.28 -4.30
C TRP A 196 -3.16 20.80 -4.50
N GLU A 197 -2.54 21.58 -3.62
CA GLU A 197 -2.41 23.04 -3.77
C GLU A 197 -1.55 23.42 -4.98
N ALA A 198 -0.57 22.59 -5.35
CA ALA A 198 0.29 22.80 -6.52
C ALA A 198 -0.45 22.75 -7.87
N PHE A 199 -1.72 22.32 -7.91
CA PHE A 199 -2.56 22.43 -9.11
C PHE A 199 -3.03 23.87 -9.37
N ASP A 200 -2.82 24.80 -8.43
CA ASP A 200 -3.21 26.22 -8.52
C ASP A 200 -4.69 26.41 -8.85
N VAL A 201 -5.54 25.64 -8.16
CA VAL A 201 -7.00 25.66 -8.33
C VAL A 201 -7.68 26.26 -7.12
N GLU A 202 -8.67 27.11 -7.36
CA GLU A 202 -9.57 27.55 -6.29
C GLU A 202 -10.55 26.41 -5.93
N PRO A 203 -10.62 25.97 -4.66
CA PRO A 203 -11.48 24.86 -4.28
C PRO A 203 -12.98 25.12 -4.52
N GLY A 204 -13.40 26.39 -4.49
CA GLY A 204 -14.79 26.82 -4.62
C GLY A 204 -15.70 26.32 -3.51
N GLU A 205 -17.00 26.58 -3.65
CA GLU A 205 -18.03 26.02 -2.77
C GLU A 205 -18.52 24.69 -3.37
N GLY A 206 -18.37 23.61 -2.60
CA GLY A 206 -18.85 22.28 -2.98
C GLY A 206 -20.38 22.21 -3.00
N VAL A 207 -20.91 21.06 -3.41
CA VAL A 207 -22.37 20.83 -3.33
C VAL A 207 -22.85 20.76 -1.88
N VAL A 208 -24.10 21.13 -1.63
CA VAL A 208 -24.69 21.04 -0.29
C VAL A 208 -24.64 19.60 0.21
N GLY A 209 -24.04 19.38 1.38
CA GLY A 209 -23.87 18.04 1.96
C GLY A 209 -22.66 17.27 1.44
N GLU A 210 -21.78 17.88 0.64
CA GLU A 210 -20.49 17.28 0.26
C GLU A 210 -19.70 16.89 1.52
N PHE A 211 -19.25 15.64 1.59
CA PHE A 211 -18.55 15.05 2.75
C PHE A 211 -19.36 14.99 4.05
N ALA A 212 -20.70 14.95 3.99
CA ALA A 212 -21.55 14.79 5.18
C ALA A 212 -21.23 13.53 5.99
N ASP A 213 -20.77 12.46 5.35
CA ASP A 213 -20.42 11.17 5.95
C ASP A 213 -18.94 11.05 6.35
N LEU A 214 -18.15 12.13 6.27
CA LEU A 214 -16.71 12.13 6.57
C LEU A 214 -16.38 11.63 7.99
N GLU A 215 -17.27 11.88 8.94
CA GLU A 215 -17.12 11.43 10.33
C GLU A 215 -17.02 9.90 10.47
N ARG A 216 -17.56 9.14 9.51
CA ARG A 216 -17.52 7.66 9.53
C ARG A 216 -16.11 7.11 9.36
N PHE A 217 -15.20 7.94 8.83
CA PHE A 217 -13.81 7.58 8.53
C PHE A 217 -12.83 8.03 9.62
N LEU A 218 -13.31 8.70 10.67
CA LEU A 218 -12.46 9.06 11.80
C LEU A 218 -11.86 7.79 12.40
N LEU A 219 -10.52 7.75 12.46
CA LEU A 219 -9.82 6.71 13.19
C LEU A 219 -10.38 6.71 14.61
N LYS A 220 -10.97 5.58 15.02
CA LYS A 220 -11.32 5.40 16.42
C LYS A 220 -9.99 5.44 17.17
N PRO A 221 -9.81 6.35 18.14
CA PRO A 221 -8.52 6.50 18.81
C PRO A 221 -8.08 5.14 19.32
N LYS A 222 -6.81 4.79 19.05
CA LYS A 222 -6.17 3.62 19.65
C LYS A 222 -6.41 3.76 21.16
N ALA A 223 -7.04 2.76 21.77
CA ALA A 223 -7.28 2.79 23.20
C ALA A 223 -5.97 3.16 23.90
N PRO A 224 -5.98 4.13 24.84
CA PRO A 224 -4.76 4.54 25.52
C PRO A 224 -4.06 3.30 26.08
N GLU A 225 -2.74 3.18 25.84
CA GLU A 225 -1.93 2.09 26.36
C GLU A 225 -1.81 2.24 27.87
N ILE A 226 -2.83 1.73 28.57
CA ILE A 226 -2.96 1.77 30.01
C ILE A 226 -2.52 0.42 30.56
N SER A 227 -1.71 0.47 31.61
CA SER A 227 -1.25 -0.71 32.35
C SER A 227 -2.01 -0.87 33.66
N LEU A 228 -2.07 -2.11 34.15
CA LEU A 228 -2.66 -2.42 35.44
C LEU A 228 -1.89 -1.70 36.56
N GLY A 229 -2.61 -1.09 37.50
CA GLY A 229 -2.02 -0.28 38.58
C GLY A 229 -1.65 1.15 38.19
N GLN A 230 -1.92 1.59 36.97
CA GLN A 230 -1.63 2.96 36.53
C GLN A 230 -2.69 3.94 37.06
N LYS A 231 -2.26 5.15 37.44
CA LYS A 231 -3.17 6.25 37.76
C LYS A 231 -3.68 6.88 36.48
N VAL A 232 -4.98 7.07 36.42
CA VAL A 232 -5.68 7.65 35.25
C VAL A 232 -6.62 8.74 35.73
N ARG A 233 -6.83 9.77 34.91
CA ARG A 233 -7.80 10.84 35.14
C ARG A 233 -8.94 10.71 34.15
N HIS A 234 -10.16 10.67 34.67
CA HIS A 234 -11.38 10.74 33.89
C HIS A 234 -12.01 12.12 34.06
N PHE A 235 -12.45 12.74 32.95
CA PHE A 235 -13.04 14.09 32.96
C PHE A 235 -14.19 14.25 33.97
N GLN A 236 -15.06 13.23 34.11
CA GLN A 236 -16.23 13.30 34.99
C GLN A 236 -15.98 12.77 36.41
N PHE A 237 -15.03 11.84 36.59
CA PHE A 237 -14.86 11.09 37.84
C PHE A 237 -13.55 11.42 38.56
N GLY A 238 -12.74 12.33 38.01
CA GLY A 238 -11.46 12.71 38.57
C GLY A 238 -10.40 11.62 38.42
N THR A 239 -9.45 11.56 39.34
CA THR A 239 -8.33 10.62 39.29
C THR A 239 -8.70 9.29 39.95
N GLY A 240 -8.36 8.19 39.29
CA GLY A 240 -8.58 6.82 39.77
C GLY A 240 -7.42 5.89 39.43
N LEU A 241 -7.44 4.69 40.03
CA LEU A 241 -6.43 3.65 39.83
C LEU A 241 -7.00 2.50 39.00
N VAL A 242 -6.26 2.06 37.99
CA VAL A 242 -6.68 0.94 37.12
C VAL A 242 -6.47 -0.38 37.88
N VAL A 243 -7.56 -1.09 38.14
CA VAL A 243 -7.60 -2.31 38.97
C VAL A 243 -7.64 -3.57 38.12
N SER A 244 -8.31 -3.53 36.96
CA SER A 244 -8.32 -4.63 35.98
C SER A 244 -8.40 -4.10 34.55
N LEU A 245 -7.92 -4.91 33.61
CA LEU A 245 -7.97 -4.66 32.17
C LEU A 245 -8.43 -5.95 31.49
N ASP A 246 -9.64 -5.93 30.96
CA ASP A 246 -10.27 -7.08 30.31
C ASP A 246 -10.81 -6.65 28.94
N ASP A 247 -10.22 -7.16 27.87
CA ASP A 247 -10.66 -7.00 26.47
C ASP A 247 -11.20 -5.59 26.10
N GLY A 248 -10.38 -4.56 26.31
CA GLY A 248 -10.74 -3.17 26.00
C GLY A 248 -11.64 -2.48 27.03
N VAL A 249 -11.90 -3.09 28.19
CA VAL A 249 -12.58 -2.49 29.35
C VAL A 249 -11.60 -2.37 30.52
N ALA A 250 -11.47 -1.17 31.07
CA ALA A 250 -10.72 -0.91 32.30
C ALA A 250 -11.67 -0.79 33.48
N THR A 251 -11.38 -1.52 34.56
CA THR A 251 -12.01 -1.29 35.85
C THR A 251 -11.16 -0.28 36.62
N VAL A 252 -11.71 0.90 36.91
CA VAL A 252 -10.99 1.99 37.58
C VAL A 252 -11.65 2.28 38.92
N ALA A 253 -10.84 2.30 39.99
CA ALA A 253 -11.26 2.73 41.31
C ALA A 253 -11.05 4.24 41.46
N PHE A 254 -12.16 4.98 41.53
CA PHE A 254 -12.19 6.41 41.84
C PHE A 254 -12.50 6.62 43.33
N ALA A 255 -12.37 7.86 43.80
CA ALA A 255 -12.67 8.21 45.19
C ALA A 255 -14.14 7.94 45.58
N ASP A 256 -15.06 7.99 44.60
CA ASP A 256 -16.50 7.77 44.78
C ASP A 256 -16.95 6.32 44.49
N GLY A 257 -16.04 5.43 44.10
CA GLY A 257 -16.32 4.02 43.87
C GLY A 257 -15.61 3.42 42.66
N VAL A 258 -15.89 2.14 42.41
CA VAL A 258 -15.30 1.37 41.30
C VAL A 258 -16.21 1.44 40.07
N ARG A 259 -15.65 1.78 38.91
CA ARG A 259 -16.38 1.87 37.64
C ARG A 259 -15.71 1.05 36.55
N LYS A 260 -16.51 0.34 35.76
CA LYS A 260 -16.06 -0.32 34.53
C LYS A 260 -16.21 0.65 33.36
N LEU A 261 -15.12 0.92 32.68
CA LEU A 261 -15.01 1.92 31.63
C LEU A 261 -14.47 1.26 30.36
N ALA A 262 -15.24 1.28 29.28
CA ALA A 262 -14.75 0.86 27.99
C ALA A 262 -13.66 1.84 27.51
N LEU A 263 -12.42 1.38 27.39
CA LEU A 263 -11.24 2.17 27.00
C LEU A 263 -11.43 2.92 25.67
N ARG A 264 -12.30 2.36 24.81
CA ARG A 264 -12.67 2.93 23.51
C ARG A 264 -13.49 4.22 23.60
N TYR A 265 -14.18 4.46 24.71
CA TYR A 265 -15.10 5.59 24.91
C TYR A 265 -14.74 6.45 26.12
N ALA A 266 -14.05 5.87 27.10
CA ALA A 266 -13.63 6.56 28.29
C ALA A 266 -12.47 7.50 27.97
N ARG A 267 -12.69 8.80 28.11
CA ARG A 267 -11.66 9.84 28.01
C ARG A 267 -10.75 9.75 29.24
N LEU A 268 -9.85 8.78 29.24
CA LEU A 268 -8.88 8.53 30.30
C LEU A 268 -7.51 9.08 29.90
N GLU A 269 -6.95 9.94 30.75
CA GLU A 269 -5.58 10.44 30.63
C GLU A 269 -4.68 9.74 31.65
N VAL A 270 -3.50 9.28 31.25
CA VAL A 270 -2.52 8.73 32.20
C VAL A 270 -1.96 9.87 33.06
N VAL A 271 -1.99 9.69 34.37
CA VAL A 271 -1.34 10.60 35.33
C VAL A 271 -0.05 9.91 35.80
N GLY A 272 1.09 10.52 35.45
CA GLY A 272 2.43 10.07 35.86
C GLY A 272 2.61 10.02 37.37
#